data_AF-A0A2G5EHL6-F1
#
_entry.id   AF-A0A2G5EHL6-F1
#
_cell.length_a   1.000
_cell.length_b   1.000
_cell.length_c   1.000
_cell.angle_alpha   90.00
_cell.angle_beta   90.00
_cell.angle_gamma   90.00
#
_symmetry.space_group_name_H-M   'P 1'
#
loop_
_entity.id
_entity.type
_entity.pdbx_description
1 polymer ?
#
loop_
_entity_poly.entity_id
_entity_poly.type
_entity_poly.pdbx_seq_one_letter_code
_entity_poly.pdbx_strand_id
1 'polypeptide(L)'
;MGEPVISPSNDTLGRSWDADQGYLQNRNFVKMVSNIGAVNYAPGWATSEIAPSAVYGTAAEMNTAEVSNSNFNVTWEFDVHPDFEYLIRFHFCDIVSNALNQLYFNVYLDSQLVSQDFDLTQLTNALATSVYRDYIVKVT
;
A
#
# COMPACT_ATOMS: atom_id res chain seq x y z
N MET A 1 -0.48 -0.62 4.02
CA MET A 1 0.44 0.19 4.83
C MET A 1 -0.33 1.41 5.25
N GLY A 2 -0.41 1.69 6.55
CA GLY A 2 -1.49 2.47 7.13
C GLY A 2 -1.64 2.20 8.62
N GLU A 3 -2.27 3.14 9.31
CA GLU A 3 -2.80 2.94 10.66
C GLU A 3 -4.33 3.02 10.61
N PRO A 4 -5.09 2.29 11.45
CA PRO A 4 -4.65 1.58 12.66
C PRO A 4 -4.54 0.06 12.48
N VAL A 5 -4.13 -0.64 13.56
CA VAL A 5 -4.24 -2.10 13.70
C VAL A 5 -5.70 -2.54 13.58
N ILE A 6 -5.95 -3.62 12.84
CA ILE A 6 -7.28 -4.22 12.70
C ILE A 6 -7.27 -5.60 13.35
N SER A 7 -8.14 -5.78 14.35
CA SER A 7 -8.30 -7.05 15.05
C SER A 7 -9.11 -8.07 14.22
N PRO A 8 -8.97 -9.37 14.50
CA PRO A 8 -9.79 -10.42 13.87
C PRO A 8 -11.30 -10.17 13.96
N SER A 9 -11.79 -9.58 15.05
CA SER A 9 -13.21 -9.24 15.22
C SER A 9 -13.71 -8.19 14.24
N ASN A 10 -12.80 -7.39 13.67
CA ASN A 10 -13.07 -6.27 12.79
C ASN A 10 -12.65 -6.58 11.33
N ASP A 11 -12.22 -7.81 11.04
CA ASP A 11 -11.94 -8.32 9.70
C ASP A 11 -12.98 -9.36 9.29
N THR A 12 -13.40 -9.32 8.04
CA THR A 12 -14.44 -10.22 7.48
C THR A 12 -14.05 -11.69 7.51
N LEU A 13 -12.76 -12.01 7.52
CA LEU A 13 -12.21 -13.38 7.52
C LEU A 13 -11.43 -13.71 8.80
N GLY A 14 -11.52 -12.87 9.84
CA GLY A 14 -10.85 -13.11 11.12
C GLY A 14 -9.32 -12.92 11.08
N ARG A 15 -8.78 -12.17 10.11
CA ARG A 15 -7.35 -11.86 10.03
C ARG A 15 -6.98 -10.69 10.93
N SER A 16 -5.72 -10.64 11.35
CA SER A 16 -5.12 -9.45 11.96
C SER A 16 -4.39 -8.64 10.90
N TRP A 17 -4.49 -7.31 10.97
CA TRP A 17 -3.70 -6.39 10.16
C TRP A 17 -2.89 -5.51 11.10
N ASP A 18 -1.57 -5.69 11.11
CA ASP A 18 -0.66 -4.90 11.94
C ASP A 18 -0.35 -3.55 11.30
N ALA A 19 -0.05 -2.56 12.14
CA ALA A 19 0.41 -1.26 11.68
C ALA A 19 1.82 -1.36 11.10
N ASP A 20 2.11 -0.61 10.04
CA ASP A 20 3.33 -0.78 9.26
C ASP A 20 4.57 -0.06 9.86
N GLN A 21 4.37 0.80 10.86
CA GLN A 21 5.44 1.62 11.46
C GLN A 21 6.61 0.82 12.06
N GLY A 22 6.37 -0.43 12.47
CA GLY A 22 7.42 -1.33 12.97
C GLY A 22 8.39 -1.79 11.87
N TYR A 23 7.96 -1.74 10.61
CA TYR A 23 8.70 -2.24 9.46
C TYR A 23 9.32 -1.12 8.63
N LEU A 24 8.98 0.15 8.88
CA LEU A 24 9.56 1.30 8.19
C LEU A 24 11.03 1.51 8.58
N GLN A 25 11.91 1.55 7.59
CA GLN A 25 13.32 1.85 7.79
C GLN A 25 13.55 3.30 8.27
N ASN A 26 12.74 4.24 7.77
CA ASN A 26 12.76 5.64 8.20
C ASN A 26 11.35 6.22 8.28
N ARG A 27 10.89 6.49 9.50
CA ARG A 27 9.54 7.01 9.76
C ARG A 27 9.34 8.46 9.32
N ASN A 28 10.41 9.26 9.23
CA ASN A 28 10.31 10.67 8.82
C ASN A 28 10.00 10.82 7.32
N PHE A 29 10.17 9.74 6.56
CA PHE A 29 9.92 9.71 5.11
C PHE A 29 8.45 9.53 4.75
N VAL A 30 7.59 9.27 5.75
CA VAL A 30 6.15 9.09 5.54
C VAL A 30 5.32 10.05 6.38
N LYS A 31 4.16 10.41 5.87
CA LYS A 31 3.06 11.00 6.63
C LYS A 31 1.85 10.10 6.47
N MET A 32 1.11 9.90 7.56
CA MET A 32 -0.08 9.05 7.53
C MET A 32 -1.29 9.86 7.06
N VAL A 33 -2.07 9.27 6.16
CA VAL A 33 -3.31 9.85 5.63
C VAL A 33 -4.46 8.86 5.78
N SER A 34 -5.68 9.37 5.92
CA SER A 34 -6.87 8.54 6.04
C SER A 34 -8.09 9.17 5.38
N ASN A 35 -8.85 8.34 4.66
CA ASN A 35 -10.16 8.65 4.10
C ASN A 35 -10.97 7.35 3.89
N ILE A 36 -11.29 6.66 4.98
CA ILE A 36 -12.00 5.37 4.95
C ILE A 36 -13.36 5.46 4.25
N GLY A 37 -14.04 6.60 4.35
CA GLY A 37 -15.34 6.81 3.72
C GLY A 37 -15.30 6.92 2.19
N ALA A 38 -14.14 7.22 1.59
CA ALA A 38 -13.99 7.31 0.15
C ALA A 38 -13.76 5.96 -0.54
N VAL A 39 -13.44 4.91 0.22
CA VAL A 39 -13.08 3.59 -0.30
C VAL A 39 -14.21 3.03 -1.16
N ASN A 40 -13.88 2.75 -2.42
CA ASN A 40 -14.79 2.19 -3.41
C ASN A 40 -14.39 0.75 -3.76
N TYR A 41 -15.28 -0.19 -3.48
CA TYR A 41 -15.17 -1.59 -3.91
C TYR A 41 -15.86 -1.78 -5.25
N ALA A 42 -15.22 -1.33 -6.32
CA ALA A 42 -15.79 -1.42 -7.67
C ALA A 42 -15.80 -2.87 -8.19
N PRO A 43 -16.83 -3.28 -8.95
CA PRO A 43 -16.90 -4.61 -9.55
C PRO A 43 -15.66 -4.94 -10.38
N GLY A 44 -15.13 -6.15 -10.21
CA GLY A 44 -13.90 -6.61 -10.90
C GLY A 44 -12.60 -6.23 -10.20
N TRP A 45 -12.65 -5.47 -9.10
CA TRP A 45 -11.50 -5.11 -8.29
C TRP A 45 -11.56 -5.77 -6.90
N ALA A 46 -10.83 -5.21 -5.92
CA ALA A 46 -10.86 -5.79 -4.58
C ALA A 46 -12.25 -5.69 -3.96
N THR A 47 -12.52 -6.56 -2.99
CA THR A 47 -13.77 -6.60 -2.22
C THR A 47 -13.48 -6.47 -0.73
N SER A 48 -14.53 -6.29 0.08
CA SER A 48 -14.44 -6.25 1.54
C SER A 48 -13.93 -7.55 2.17
N GLU A 49 -14.06 -8.68 1.49
CA GLU A 49 -13.49 -9.97 1.90
C GLU A 49 -11.99 -10.01 1.65
N ILE A 50 -11.51 -9.38 0.57
CA ILE A 50 -10.07 -9.31 0.26
C ILE A 50 -9.33 -8.50 1.31
N ALA A 51 -9.82 -7.30 1.66
CA ALA A 51 -9.36 -6.54 2.81
C ALA A 51 -10.42 -5.51 3.23
N PRO A 52 -10.54 -5.21 4.54
CA PRO A 52 -11.52 -4.26 5.05
C PRO A 52 -11.21 -2.83 4.62
N SER A 53 -12.19 -1.94 4.68
CA SER A 53 -12.07 -0.58 4.14
C SER A 53 -11.00 0.22 4.88
N ALA A 54 -10.73 -0.09 6.15
CA ALA A 54 -9.63 0.52 6.89
C ALA A 54 -8.24 0.25 6.26
N VAL A 55 -8.04 -0.86 5.54
CA VAL A 55 -6.77 -1.15 4.83
C VAL A 55 -6.61 -0.27 3.60
N TYR A 56 -7.68 -0.04 2.85
CA TYR A 56 -7.67 0.79 1.64
C TYR A 56 -7.86 2.28 1.93
N GLY A 57 -8.45 2.60 3.07
CA GLY A 57 -8.80 3.95 3.49
C GLY A 57 -7.73 4.62 4.33
N THR A 58 -6.57 3.99 4.50
CA THR A 58 -5.43 4.51 5.25
C THR A 58 -4.18 4.25 4.43
N ALA A 59 -3.25 5.21 4.41
CA ALA A 59 -2.03 5.09 3.64
C ALA A 59 -0.86 5.80 4.31
N ALA A 60 0.35 5.32 4.02
CA ALA A 60 1.59 6.05 4.24
C ALA A 60 1.95 6.78 2.93
N GLU A 61 1.85 8.11 2.92
CA GLU A 61 2.21 8.97 1.80
C GLU A 61 3.65 9.48 1.98
N MET A 62 4.43 9.63 0.90
CA MET A 62 5.76 10.23 0.98
C MET A 62 5.71 11.62 1.62
N ASN A 63 6.54 11.85 2.63
CA ASN A 63 6.65 13.15 3.31
C ASN A 63 7.72 14.02 2.66
N THR A 64 7.31 15.01 1.88
CA THR A 64 8.23 15.94 1.21
C THR A 64 8.59 17.17 2.05
N ALA A 65 7.88 17.43 3.16
CA ALA A 65 8.08 18.63 3.96
C ALA A 65 9.30 18.55 4.89
N GLU A 66 9.65 17.33 5.34
CA GLU A 66 10.74 17.10 6.31
C GLU A 66 12.01 16.52 5.67
N VAL A 67 12.01 16.28 4.36
CA VAL A 67 13.14 15.67 3.64
C VAL A 67 13.77 16.70 2.70
N SER A 68 15.04 17.00 2.92
CA SER A 68 15.80 18.02 2.17
C SER A 68 16.03 17.67 0.70
N ASN A 69 15.91 16.39 0.33
CA ASN A 69 15.96 15.89 -1.03
C ASN A 69 14.66 15.11 -1.31
N SER A 70 13.87 15.56 -2.28
CA SER A 70 12.60 14.89 -2.64
C SER A 70 12.78 13.60 -3.44
N ASN A 71 14.03 13.18 -3.72
CA ASN A 71 14.34 11.93 -4.40
C ASN A 71 14.78 10.86 -3.38
N PHE A 72 13.82 10.15 -2.80
CA PHE A 72 14.04 9.07 -1.83
C PHE A 72 13.00 7.96 -2.00
N ASN A 73 13.33 6.77 -1.48
CA ASN A 73 12.40 5.66 -1.37
C ASN A 73 11.82 5.58 0.03
N VAL A 74 10.52 5.29 0.13
CA VAL A 74 9.94 4.79 1.37
C VAL A 74 10.11 3.28 1.38
N THR A 75 10.82 2.79 2.40
CA THR A 75 11.24 1.40 2.48
C THR A 75 10.65 0.73 3.71
N TRP A 76 9.98 -0.39 3.48
CA TRP A 76 9.59 -1.33 4.52
C TRP A 76 10.51 -2.55 4.44
N GLU A 77 10.99 -3.00 5.59
CA GLU A 77 11.91 -4.14 5.72
C GLU A 77 11.23 -5.24 6.55
N PHE A 78 11.35 -6.48 6.07
CA PHE A 78 10.75 -7.65 6.70
C PHE A 78 11.78 -8.76 6.79
N ASP A 79 11.99 -9.27 8.01
CA ASP A 79 12.80 -10.46 8.23
C ASP A 79 12.05 -11.70 7.74
N VAL A 80 12.68 -12.43 6.82
CA VAL A 80 12.13 -13.67 6.25
C VAL A 80 13.20 -14.75 6.18
N HIS A 81 12.79 -16.01 6.05
CA HIS A 81 13.73 -17.11 5.88
C HIS A 81 14.29 -17.14 4.44
N PRO A 82 15.61 -17.30 4.26
CA PRO A 82 16.20 -17.45 2.93
C PRO A 82 15.77 -18.77 2.28
N ASP A 83 16.03 -18.88 0.98
CA ASP A 83 15.76 -20.05 0.12
C ASP A 83 14.27 -20.39 -0.12
N PHE A 84 13.37 -19.43 0.16
CA PHE A 84 11.95 -19.55 -0.15
C PHE A 84 11.47 -18.49 -1.16
N GLU A 85 10.37 -18.82 -1.82
CA GLU A 85 9.58 -17.86 -2.59
C GLU A 85 8.46 -17.31 -1.72
N TYR A 86 8.28 -15.99 -1.76
CA TYR A 86 7.27 -15.27 -1.01
C TYR A 86 6.29 -14.60 -1.96
N LEU A 87 4.99 -14.79 -1.68
CA LEU A 87 3.93 -14.00 -2.30
C LEU A 87 3.75 -12.69 -1.54
N ILE A 88 4.05 -11.58 -2.21
CA ILE A 88 3.83 -10.23 -1.69
C ILE A 88 2.59 -9.65 -2.36
N ARG A 89 1.55 -9.41 -1.56
CA ARG A 89 0.33 -8.71 -1.99
C ARG A 89 0.34 -7.27 -1.51
N PHE A 90 0.44 -6.34 -2.44
CA PHE A 90 0.22 -4.92 -2.16
C PHE A 90 -1.27 -4.60 -2.23
N HIS A 91 -1.75 -3.82 -1.27
CA HIS A 91 -3.07 -3.23 -1.27
C HIS A 91 -2.94 -1.73 -1.53
N PHE A 92 -3.64 -1.24 -2.54
CA PHE A 92 -3.56 0.13 -3.03
C PHE A 92 -4.95 0.74 -3.16
N CYS A 93 -5.03 2.04 -2.92
CA CYS A 93 -6.22 2.85 -3.10
C CYS A 93 -5.78 4.32 -3.14
N ASP A 94 -6.04 5.02 -4.24
CA ASP A 94 -5.69 6.44 -4.33
C ASP A 94 -6.72 7.29 -3.58
N ILE A 95 -6.40 7.61 -2.32
CA ILE A 95 -7.21 8.43 -1.42
C ILE A 95 -6.68 9.86 -1.26
N VAL A 96 -5.62 10.23 -1.99
CA VAL A 96 -4.90 11.50 -1.83
C VAL A 96 -4.98 12.40 -3.07
N SER A 97 -5.08 11.82 -4.27
CA SER A 97 -5.20 12.60 -5.50
C SER A 97 -6.55 13.31 -5.57
N ASN A 98 -6.56 14.50 -6.17
CA ASN A 98 -7.78 15.27 -6.40
C ASN A 98 -8.39 14.98 -7.78
N ALA A 99 -7.59 14.42 -8.70
CA ALA A 99 -7.99 14.05 -10.05
C ALA A 99 -7.20 12.82 -10.54
N LEU A 100 -7.67 12.22 -11.64
CA LEU A 100 -6.98 11.12 -12.30
C LEU A 100 -5.60 11.58 -12.83
N ASN A 101 -4.67 10.63 -12.98
CA ASN A 101 -3.33 10.87 -13.56
C ASN A 101 -2.48 11.89 -12.77
N GLN A 102 -2.59 11.91 -11.44
CA GLN A 102 -1.82 12.83 -10.59
C GLN A 102 -0.72 12.14 -9.75
N LEU A 103 -0.86 10.84 -9.50
CA LEU A 103 0.06 10.09 -8.65
C LEU A 103 0.70 8.96 -9.45
N TYR A 104 2.02 9.05 -9.60
CA TYR A 104 2.86 8.06 -10.26
C TYR A 104 3.97 7.66 -9.30
N PHE A 105 4.24 6.36 -9.19
CA PHE A 105 5.36 5.88 -8.40
C PHE A 105 5.89 4.56 -8.93
N ASN A 106 7.17 4.30 -8.65
CA ASN A 106 7.78 3.01 -8.92
C ASN A 106 7.61 2.10 -7.70
N VAL A 107 7.40 0.81 -7.93
CA VAL A 107 7.38 -0.21 -6.88
C VAL A 107 8.62 -1.07 -7.05
N TYR A 108 9.37 -1.20 -5.97
CA TYR A 108 10.55 -2.04 -5.89
C TYR A 108 10.33 -3.15 -4.86
N LEU A 109 10.81 -4.36 -5.18
CA LEU A 109 10.91 -5.48 -4.26
C LEU A 109 12.35 -6.00 -4.30
N ASP A 110 12.99 -6.07 -3.14
CA ASP A 110 14.40 -6.47 -3.02
C ASP A 110 15.31 -5.74 -4.04
N SER A 111 15.17 -4.40 -4.09
CA SER A 111 15.86 -3.51 -5.05
C SER A 111 15.54 -3.74 -6.54
N GLN A 112 14.69 -4.70 -6.89
CA GLN A 112 14.24 -4.94 -8.26
C GLN A 112 12.98 -4.12 -8.57
N LEU A 113 12.95 -3.46 -9.74
CA LEU A 113 11.78 -2.73 -10.22
C LEU A 113 10.70 -3.73 -10.67
N VAL A 114 9.59 -3.79 -9.94
CA VAL A 114 8.47 -4.69 -10.25
C VAL A 114 7.26 -3.98 -10.85
N SER A 115 7.17 -2.66 -10.68
CA SER A 115 6.20 -1.82 -11.39
C SER A 115 6.78 -0.46 -11.66
N GLN A 116 6.79 -0.05 -12.93
CA GLN A 116 7.25 1.25 -13.37
C GLN A 116 6.07 2.19 -13.60
N ASP A 117 6.23 3.47 -13.22
CA ASP A 117 5.28 4.56 -13.46
C ASP A 117 3.84 4.17 -13.08
N PHE A 118 3.69 3.51 -11.93
CA PHE A 118 2.44 2.91 -11.49
C PHE A 118 1.42 3.98 -11.13
N ASP A 119 0.26 3.90 -11.76
CA ASP A 119 -0.88 4.78 -11.58
C ASP A 119 -2.16 3.94 -11.48
N LEU A 120 -2.83 4.03 -10.34
CA LEU A 120 -4.04 3.28 -10.05
C LEU A 120 -5.23 3.73 -10.91
N THR A 121 -5.23 4.99 -11.34
CA THR A 121 -6.34 5.58 -12.07
C THR A 121 -6.34 5.16 -13.54
N GLN A 122 -5.18 4.84 -14.11
CA GLN A 122 -5.11 4.19 -15.43
C GLN A 122 -5.72 2.79 -15.44
N LEU A 123 -5.65 2.08 -14.31
CA LEU A 123 -6.20 0.74 -14.17
C LEU A 123 -7.70 0.77 -13.94
N THR A 124 -8.16 1.66 -13.06
CA THR A 124 -9.52 1.64 -12.53
C THR A 124 -10.44 2.67 -13.16
N ASN A 125 -9.87 3.68 -13.84
CA ASN A 125 -10.57 4.86 -14.36
C ASN A 125 -11.39 5.62 -13.28
N ALA A 126 -10.99 5.52 -12.01
CA ALA A 126 -11.65 6.16 -10.88
C ALA A 126 -10.68 6.35 -9.69
N LEU A 127 -10.92 7.37 -8.87
CA LEU A 127 -10.21 7.54 -7.59
C LEU A 127 -10.77 6.58 -6.53
N ALA A 128 -9.98 6.37 -5.47
CA ALA A 128 -10.33 5.58 -4.29
C ALA A 128 -10.86 4.17 -4.58
N THR A 129 -10.57 3.62 -5.75
CA THR A 129 -10.91 2.24 -6.08
C THR A 129 -9.91 1.30 -5.41
N SER A 130 -10.43 0.31 -4.68
CA SER A 130 -9.61 -0.65 -3.95
C SER A 130 -8.97 -1.66 -4.91
N VAL A 131 -7.64 -1.70 -4.95
CA VAL A 131 -6.87 -2.56 -5.86
C VAL A 131 -5.86 -3.37 -5.07
N TYR A 132 -5.61 -4.62 -5.47
CA TYR A 132 -4.44 -5.36 -5.01
C TYR A 132 -3.57 -5.82 -6.17
N ARG A 133 -2.27 -6.02 -5.90
CA ARG A 133 -1.29 -6.56 -6.86
C ARG A 133 -0.40 -7.57 -6.16
N ASP A 134 -0.18 -8.68 -6.84
CA ASP A 134 0.57 -9.82 -6.33
C ASP A 134 1.89 -9.94 -7.08
N TYR A 135 2.97 -10.15 -6.33
CA TYR A 135 4.31 -10.41 -6.86
C TYR A 135 4.93 -11.59 -6.12
N ILE A 136 5.78 -12.33 -6.81
CA ILE A 136 6.61 -13.38 -6.19
C ILE A 136 8.03 -12.86 -6.11
N VAL A 137 8.65 -12.96 -4.93
CA VAL A 137 10.07 -12.68 -4.73
C VAL A 137 10.75 -13.91 -4.17
N LYS A 138 11.91 -14.27 -4.74
CA LYS A 138 12.77 -15.32 -4.20
C LYS A 138 13.84 -14.65 -3.35
N VAL A 139 13.90 -15.02 -2.08
CA VAL A 139 14.93 -14.54 -1.17
C VAL A 139 16.05 -15.56 -1.12
N THR A 140 17.28 -15.12 -1.40
CA THR A 140 18.49 -15.94 -1.44
C THR A 140 19.45 -15.57 -0.35
#